data_AF-A0AA38CTI6-F1
#
_entry.id   AF-A0AA38CTI6-F1
#
_cell.length_a   1.000
_cell.length_b   1.000
_cell.length_c   1.000
_cell.angle_alpha   90.00
_cell.angle_beta   90.00
_cell.angle_gamma   90.00
#
_symmetry.space_group_name_H-M   'P 1'
#
loop_
_entity.id
_entity.type
_entity.pdbx_description
1 polymer ?
#
loop_
_entity_poly.entity_id
_entity_poly.type
_entity_poly.pdbx_seq_one_letter_code
_entity_poly.pdbx_strand_id
1 'polypeptide(L)' 'MEDRRKVVELLRPERLGVELSVELQLHPEQSTDAFVLHHPEAKYFSV' A
#
# COMPACT_ATOMS: atom_id res chain seq x y z
N MET A 1 10.06 -0.92 -5.47
CA MET A 1 10.00 -0.63 -4.01
C MET A 1 9.73 0.85 -3.74
N GLU A 2 10.33 1.78 -4.49
CA GLU A 2 10.10 3.22 -4.33
C GLU A 2 8.62 3.65 -4.45
N ASP A 3 7.82 2.92 -5.23
CA ASP A 3 6.41 3.22 -5.46
C ASP A 3 5.53 3.17 -4.20
N ARG A 4 5.96 2.46 -3.14
CA ARG A 4 5.19 2.39 -1.89
C ARG A 4 5.08 3.74 -1.19
N ARG A 5 6.08 4.62 -1.33
CA ARG A 5 6.00 5.99 -0.78
C ARG A 5 4.84 6.76 -1.40
N LYS A 6 4.68 6.66 -2.72
CA LYS A 6 3.58 7.32 -3.45
C LYS A 6 2.22 6.77 -3.00
N VAL A 7 2.11 5.46 -2.82
CA VAL A 7 0.87 4.83 -2.32
C VAL A 7 0.52 5.36 -0.94
N VAL A 8 1.47 5.39 -0.02
CA VAL A 8 1.25 5.90 1.35
C VAL A 8 0.86 7.38 1.35
N GLU A 9 1.53 8.21 0.54
CA GLU A 9 1.21 9.63 0.40
C GLU A 9 -0.23 9.86 -0.09
N LEU A 10 -0.71 9.04 -1.03
CA LEU A 10 -2.08 9.10 -1.54
C LEU A 10 -3.10 8.59 -0.52
N LEU A 11 -2.78 7.50 0.19
CA LEU A 11 -3.70 6.86 1.12
C LEU A 11 -3.84 7.63 2.44
N ARG A 12 -2.81 8.36 2.88
CA ARG A 12 -2.76 9.04 4.18
C ARG A 12 -3.13 8.11 5.36
N PRO A 13 -2.40 6.99 5.54
CA PRO A 13 -2.73 5.96 6.53
C PRO A 13 -2.51 6.41 7.99
N GLU A 14 -1.79 7.52 8.21
CA GLU A 14 -1.56 8.10 9.54
C GLU A 14 -2.85 8.46 10.27
N ARG A 15 -3.94 8.74 9.53
CA ARG A 15 -5.28 8.95 10.10
C ARG A 15 -5.85 7.71 10.81
N LEU A 16 -5.26 6.54 10.55
CA LEU A 16 -5.58 5.25 11.15
C LEU A 16 -4.47 4.77 12.09
N GLY A 17 -3.45 5.61 12.36
CA GLY A 17 -2.30 5.24 13.18
C GLY A 17 -1.31 4.30 12.49
N VAL A 18 -1.34 4.22 11.15
CA VAL A 18 -0.40 3.41 10.36
C VAL A 18 0.64 4.30 9.69
N GLU A 19 1.91 3.92 9.76
CA GLU A 19 3.04 4.69 9.23
C GLU A 19 3.96 3.83 8.33
N LEU A 20 4.79 4.48 7.53
CA LEU A 20 5.77 3.84 6.64
C LEU A 20 7.18 4.01 7.22
N SER A 21 7.86 2.91 7.51
CA SER A 21 9.24 2.94 8.01
C SER A 21 10.25 3.38 6.96
N VAL A 22 11.49 3.59 7.41
CA VAL A 22 12.63 3.90 6.54
C VAL A 22 12.88 2.77 5.52
N GLU A 23 12.68 1.53 5.93
CA GLU A 23 12.76 0.29 5.14
C GLU A 23 11.52 0.05 4.26
N LEU A 24 10.59 1.01 4.20
CA LEU A 24 9.35 0.94 3.42
C LEU A 24 8.39 -0.16 3.90
N GLN A 25 8.37 -0.47 5.19
CA GLN A 25 7.40 -1.38 5.80
C GLN A 25 6.27 -0.60 6.46
N LEU A 26 5.06 -1.15 6.46
CA LEU A 26 3.95 -0.57 7.22
C LEU A 26 4.10 -0.93 8.70
N HIS A 27 3.84 0.04 9.58
CA HIS A 27 3.80 -0.11 11.03
C HIS A 27 2.42 0.29 11.55
N PRO A 28 1.75 -0.57 12.34
CA PRO A 28 2.15 -1.91 12.76
C PRO A 28 2.27 -2.89 11.58
N GLU A 29 3.06 -3.95 11.72
CA GLU A 29 3.33 -4.93 10.65
C GLU A 29 2.09 -5.71 10.24
N GLN A 30 1.05 -5.75 11.09
CA GLN A 30 -0.27 -6.29 10.76
C GLN A 30 -1.15 -5.31 9.96
N SER A 31 -0.54 -4.44 9.17
CA SER A 31 -1.22 -3.52 8.27
C SER A 31 -1.12 -4.02 6.82
N THR A 32 -2.10 -3.66 5.98
CA THR A 32 -2.10 -4.03 4.56
C THR A 32 -2.59 -2.85 3.73
N ASP A 33 -1.83 -2.50 2.70
CA ASP A 33 -2.27 -1.65 1.59
C ASP A 33 -2.66 -2.51 0.39
N ALA A 34 -3.56 -2.00 -0.45
CA ALA A 34 -4.02 -2.71 -1.64
C ALA A 34 -4.55 -1.74 -2.70
N PHE A 35 -4.50 -2.15 -3.96
CA PHE A 35 -5.24 -1.53 -5.04
C PHE A 35 -6.55 -2.26 -5.27
N VAL A 36 -7.62 -1.51 -5.45
CA VAL A 36 -8.92 -2.03 -5.88
C VAL A 36 -9.10 -1.69 -7.35
N LEU A 37 -9.21 -2.70 -8.19
CA LEU A 37 -9.46 -2.54 -9.63
C LEU A 37 -10.87 -3.04 -9.95
N HIS A 38 -11.65 -2.21 -10.63
CA HIS A 38 -13.03 -2.53 -10.99
C HIS A 38 -13.17 -3.20 -12.36
N HIS A 39 -12.08 -3.31 -13.14
CA HIS A 39 -12.15 -3.88 -14.49
C HIS A 39 -12.52 -5.37 -14.44
N PRO A 40 -13.51 -5.84 -15.23
CA PRO A 40 -14.01 -7.22 -15.14
C PRO A 40 -12.96 -8.29 -15.49
N GLU A 41 -11.94 -7.91 -16.27
CA GLU A 41 -10.84 -8.81 -16.65
C GLU A 41 -9.58 -8.64 -15.78
N ALA A 42 -9.63 -7.82 -14.73
CA ALA A 42 -8.48 -7.65 -13.83
C ALA A 42 -8.12 -8.99 -13.18
N LYS A 43 -6.86 -9.40 -13.31
CA LYS A 43 -6.33 -10.65 -12.75
C LYS A 43 -4.91 -10.46 -12.25
N TYR A 44 -4.54 -11.22 -11.22
CA TYR A 44 -3.15 -11.32 -10.79
C TYR A 44 -2.32 -12.04 -11.87
N PHE A 45 -1.09 -11.58 -12.05
CA PHE A 45 -0.08 -12.21 -12.91
C PHE A 45 1.30 -11.98 -12.30
N SER A 46 2.26 -12.83 -12.66
CA SER A 46 3.66 -12.67 -12.27
C SER A 46 4.42 -11.87 -13.34
N VAL A 47 5.31 -10.98 -12.90
CA VAL A 47 6.27 -10.23 -13.74
C VAL A 47 7.66 -10.80 -13.53
#